data_AF-A0A0N1FUU9-F1
#
_entry.id   AF-A0A0N1FUU9-F1
#
_cell.length_a   1.000
_cell.length_b   1.000
_cell.length_c   1.000
_cell.angle_alpha   90.00
_cell.angle_beta   90.00
_cell.angle_gamma   90.00
#
_symmetry.space_group_name_H-M   'P 1'
#
loop_
_entity.id
_entity.type
_entity.pdbx_description
1 polymer ?
#
loop_
_entity_poly.entity_id
_entity_poly.type
_entity_poly.pdbx_seq_one_letter_code
_entity_poly.pdbx_strand_id
1 'polypeptide(L)'
;MKKPAGSYPHVRVREDGRAVVSQAGSVLLIETVRKTRLDQAISAVLAPWRKPRAVHGPGKILVDFAPSVTLSGDCLADIALLRSEPAVFGPVASDPTVSRLIGTLATSGEKALTAIRAARSEVRNHVWELAGDQAPDSSGQVIVDLDGVLIVAHSDKQDAAPTWQTSYGHHPLMGFVDHGPGGTGEPVAALLRPGNAGSNTAADHITAARLALAQLPKKYRRGRRTLIRCDSGGDTHEFVAWLAQHLLRHQHPRPADRRPRAPSPAAGPRGGPRPGRTFDRPAQLAPARSQTPSNGSHSCRTPDDQPTRLPLREEDPQMARRTSR
;
A
#
# COMPACT_ATOMS: atom_id res chain seq x y z
N MET A 1 -30.21 3.09 26.45
CA MET A 1 -28.87 3.47 25.94
C MET A 1 -29.00 3.71 24.45
N LYS A 2 -28.93 4.96 23.95
CA LYS A 2 -29.01 5.23 22.51
C LYS A 2 -27.83 4.53 21.83
N LYS A 3 -28.10 3.68 20.83
CA LYS A 3 -27.04 3.09 19.99
C LYS A 3 -26.18 4.25 19.45
N PRO A 4 -24.85 4.21 19.57
CA PRO A 4 -24.02 5.25 18.98
C PRO A 4 -24.28 5.28 17.47
N ALA A 5 -24.56 6.49 16.96
CA ALA A 5 -24.79 6.72 15.54
C ALA A 5 -23.45 6.63 14.79
N GLY A 6 -22.98 5.42 14.52
CA GLY A 6 -21.74 5.16 13.79
C GLY A 6 -20.45 5.56 14.52
N SER A 7 -19.31 5.34 13.87
CA SER A 7 -17.98 5.61 14.43
C SER A 7 -17.58 7.09 14.40
N TYR A 8 -18.34 7.92 13.70
CA TYR A 8 -18.04 9.32 13.41
C TYR A 8 -19.24 10.24 13.70
N PRO A 9 -19.01 11.48 14.19
CA PRO A 9 -20.05 12.48 14.34
C PRO A 9 -20.79 12.79 13.04
N HIS A 10 -22.03 13.29 13.16
CA HIS A 10 -22.71 13.94 12.04
C HIS A 10 -22.33 15.42 12.04
N VAL A 11 -21.61 15.85 11.00
CA VAL A 11 -21.23 17.25 10.84
C VAL A 11 -22.48 18.07 10.49
N ARG A 12 -22.64 19.22 11.16
CA ARG A 12 -23.69 20.21 10.86
C ARG A 12 -23.03 21.54 10.57
N VAL A 13 -23.35 22.14 9.43
CA VAL A 13 -22.88 23.47 9.05
C VAL A 13 -23.76 24.51 9.74
N ARG A 14 -23.14 25.53 10.32
CA ARG A 14 -23.79 26.70 10.92
C ARG A 14 -23.11 27.96 10.41
N GLU A 15 -23.88 29.01 10.20
CA GLU A 15 -23.41 30.31 9.70
C GLU A 15 -23.11 31.30 10.85
N ASP A 16 -22.76 30.81 12.04
CA ASP A 16 -22.53 31.66 13.22
C ASP A 16 -21.07 32.15 13.35
N GLY A 17 -20.17 31.66 12.49
CA GLY A 17 -18.75 32.06 12.47
C GLY A 17 -17.93 31.61 13.69
N ARG A 18 -18.46 30.72 14.53
CA ARG A 18 -17.84 30.37 15.82
C ARG A 18 -16.87 29.19 15.78
N ALA A 19 -16.79 28.50 14.64
CA ALA A 19 -15.91 27.35 14.47
C ALA A 19 -15.34 27.31 13.05
N VAL A 20 -14.07 26.91 12.94
CA VAL A 20 -13.36 26.67 11.68
C VAL A 20 -12.97 25.20 11.65
N VAL A 21 -13.15 24.55 10.50
CA VAL A 21 -12.70 23.18 10.25
C VAL A 21 -11.69 23.23 9.12
N SER A 22 -10.44 22.89 9.41
CA SER A 22 -9.34 23.03 8.43
C SER A 22 -9.42 21.97 7.32
N GLN A 23 -10.06 20.84 7.61
CA GLN A 23 -10.10 19.65 6.75
C GLN A 23 -11.52 19.29 6.31
N ALA A 24 -12.35 20.29 5.95
CA ALA A 24 -13.75 20.07 5.60
C ALA A 24 -13.97 19.07 4.44
N GLY A 25 -13.02 18.97 3.50
CA GLY A 25 -13.06 18.00 2.40
C GLY A 25 -13.05 16.53 2.86
N SER A 26 -12.51 16.26 4.04
CA SER A 26 -12.49 14.90 4.62
C SER A 26 -13.88 14.38 5.00
N VAL A 27 -14.88 15.26 5.14
CA VAL A 27 -16.26 14.86 5.45
C VAL A 27 -16.80 13.88 4.41
N LEU A 28 -16.45 14.05 3.13
CA LEU A 28 -16.85 13.11 2.07
C LEU A 28 -16.28 11.70 2.29
N LEU A 29 -15.04 11.60 2.77
CA LEU A 29 -14.41 10.31 3.11
C LEU A 29 -15.16 9.65 4.28
N ILE A 30 -15.50 10.43 5.30
CA ILE A 30 -16.23 9.93 6.47
C ILE A 30 -17.65 9.48 6.09
N GLU A 31 -18.35 10.24 5.26
CA GLU A 31 -19.67 9.82 4.75
C GLU A 31 -19.54 8.60 3.85
N THR A 32 -18.47 8.46 3.06
CA THR A 32 -18.20 7.25 2.28
C THR A 32 -18.04 6.03 3.20
N VAL A 33 -17.22 6.15 4.25
CA VAL A 33 -17.06 5.09 5.26
C VAL A 33 -18.41 4.70 5.87
N ARG A 34 -19.26 5.67 6.21
CA ARG A 34 -20.60 5.43 6.79
C ARG A 34 -21.56 4.77 5.79
N LYS A 35 -21.63 5.28 4.55
CA LYS A 35 -22.53 4.78 3.51
C LYS A 35 -22.18 3.36 3.04
N THR A 36 -20.88 3.07 3.00
CA THR A 36 -20.35 1.73 2.66
C THR A 36 -20.35 0.77 3.85
N ARG A 37 -20.63 1.27 5.07
CA ARG A 37 -20.58 0.52 6.34
C ARG A 37 -19.21 -0.10 6.64
N LEU A 38 -18.15 0.47 6.07
CA LEU A 38 -16.78 0.00 6.27
C LEU A 38 -16.39 -0.01 7.74
N ASP A 39 -16.78 1.03 8.49
CA ASP A 39 -16.49 1.15 9.92
C ASP A 39 -17.13 0.02 10.74
N GLN A 40 -18.38 -0.34 10.42
CA GLN A 40 -19.12 -1.40 11.08
C GLN A 40 -18.53 -2.78 10.76
N ALA A 41 -18.28 -3.06 9.47
CA ALA A 41 -17.73 -4.34 9.04
C ALA A 41 -16.35 -4.61 9.64
N ILE A 42 -15.45 -3.62 9.58
CA ILE A 42 -14.10 -3.73 10.13
C ILE A 42 -14.16 -3.84 11.67
N SER A 43 -15.03 -3.08 12.34
CA SER A 43 -15.18 -3.17 13.80
C SER A 43 -15.71 -4.52 14.26
N ALA A 44 -16.62 -5.14 13.50
CA ALA A 44 -17.14 -6.47 13.81
C ALA A 44 -16.04 -7.53 13.72
N VAL A 45 -15.29 -7.58 12.62
CA VAL A 45 -14.26 -8.61 12.42
C VAL A 45 -13.04 -8.43 13.31
N LEU A 46 -12.74 -7.19 13.74
CA LEU A 46 -11.63 -6.91 14.65
C LEU A 46 -12.01 -6.94 16.14
N ALA A 47 -13.27 -7.25 16.48
CA ALA A 47 -13.71 -7.39 17.86
C ALA A 47 -12.83 -8.33 18.72
N PRO A 48 -12.33 -9.49 18.20
CA PRO A 48 -11.44 -10.38 18.97
C PRO A 48 -10.12 -9.73 19.43
N TRP A 49 -9.67 -8.66 18.77
CA TRP A 49 -8.45 -7.93 19.12
C TRP A 49 -8.70 -6.76 20.07
N ARG A 50 -9.95 -6.53 20.47
CA ARG A 50 -10.30 -5.46 21.40
C ARG A 50 -9.95 -5.87 22.83
N LYS A 51 -9.08 -5.12 23.49
CA LYS A 51 -8.79 -5.30 24.92
C LYS A 51 -10.02 -4.92 25.76
N PRO A 52 -10.31 -5.61 26.89
CA PRO A 52 -11.50 -5.34 27.70
C PRO A 52 -11.64 -3.88 28.17
N ARG A 53 -10.52 -3.21 28.47
CA ARG A 53 -10.48 -1.81 28.91
C ARG A 53 -10.19 -0.81 27.79
N ALA A 54 -10.29 -1.22 26.52
CA ALA A 54 -10.00 -0.35 25.38
C ALA A 54 -11.13 0.67 25.17
N VAL A 55 -10.78 1.94 25.30
CA VAL A 55 -11.64 3.09 24.94
C VAL A 55 -11.85 3.15 23.43
N HIS A 56 -10.76 3.05 22.66
CA HIS A 56 -10.81 3.05 21.19
C HIS A 56 -10.94 1.62 20.67
N GLY A 57 -11.93 1.39 19.79
CA GLY A 57 -12.11 0.10 19.12
C GLY A 57 -11.07 -0.11 18.01
N PRO A 58 -10.55 -1.34 17.84
CA PRO A 58 -9.52 -1.62 16.83
C PRO A 58 -10.00 -1.34 15.41
N GLY A 59 -11.28 -1.54 15.11
CA GLY A 59 -11.82 -1.23 13.80
C GLY A 59 -11.86 0.26 13.48
N LYS A 60 -12.29 1.10 14.42
CA LYS A 60 -12.22 2.57 14.26
C LYS A 60 -10.78 3.03 14.07
N ILE A 61 -9.84 2.54 14.89
CA ILE A 61 -8.42 2.89 14.74
C ILE A 61 -7.92 2.56 13.34
N LEU A 62 -8.24 1.37 12.81
CA LEU A 62 -7.80 0.97 11.48
C LEU A 62 -8.42 1.84 10.37
N VAL A 63 -9.70 2.19 10.49
CA VAL A 63 -10.41 2.99 9.49
C VAL A 63 -9.99 4.47 9.52
N ASP A 64 -9.61 5.00 10.69
CA ASP A 64 -9.09 6.37 10.84
C ASP A 64 -7.78 6.59 10.05
N PHE A 65 -7.02 5.55 9.73
CA PHE A 65 -5.82 5.72 8.88
C PHE A 65 -6.11 6.15 7.46
N ALA A 66 -7.22 5.71 6.86
CA ALA A 66 -7.50 6.04 5.46
C ALA A 66 -7.68 7.55 5.25
N PRO A 67 -8.49 8.26 6.06
CA PRO A 67 -8.51 9.72 6.06
C PRO A 67 -7.14 10.33 6.40
N SER A 68 -6.40 9.79 7.37
CA SER A 68 -5.07 10.31 7.74
C SER A 68 -4.11 10.35 6.54
N VAL A 69 -4.04 9.26 5.76
CA VAL A 69 -3.19 9.17 4.57
C VAL A 69 -3.68 10.09 3.45
N THR A 70 -5.00 10.19 3.28
CA THR A 70 -5.59 11.09 2.25
C THR A 70 -5.34 12.56 2.57
N LEU A 71 -5.21 12.90 3.85
CA LEU A 71 -4.86 14.23 4.33
C LEU A 71 -3.33 14.44 4.42
N SER A 72 -2.56 13.71 3.60
CA SER A 72 -1.11 13.80 3.48
C SER A 72 -0.29 13.21 4.63
N GLY A 73 -0.89 12.38 5.50
CA GLY A 73 -0.13 11.61 6.48
C GLY A 73 0.71 10.53 5.81
N ASP A 74 1.96 10.40 6.23
CA ASP A 74 2.93 9.41 5.73
C ASP A 74 3.37 8.41 6.81
N CYS A 75 3.00 8.65 8.07
CA CYS A 75 3.34 7.79 9.19
C CYS A 75 2.16 7.58 10.15
N LEU A 76 2.31 6.62 11.08
CA LEU A 76 1.23 6.31 12.03
C LEU A 76 0.92 7.45 13.01
N ALA A 77 1.87 8.38 13.22
CA ALA A 77 1.71 9.51 14.13
C ALA A 77 0.86 10.65 13.52
N ASP A 78 0.73 10.72 12.19
CA ASP A 78 -0.05 11.77 11.52
C ASP A 78 -1.55 11.66 11.77
N ILE A 79 -1.99 10.55 12.37
CA ILE A 79 -3.34 10.43 12.91
C ILE A 79 -3.66 11.50 13.97
N ALA A 80 -2.63 12.15 14.54
CA ALA A 80 -2.74 13.34 15.37
C ALA A 80 -3.50 14.49 14.67
N LEU A 81 -3.41 14.60 13.33
CA LEU A 81 -4.17 15.56 12.52
C LEU A 81 -5.69 15.34 12.65
N LEU A 82 -6.13 14.08 12.68
CA LEU A 82 -7.56 13.78 12.85
C LEU A 82 -8.00 14.09 14.29
N ARG A 83 -7.11 13.83 15.25
CA ARG A 83 -7.35 14.05 16.67
C ARG A 83 -7.50 15.53 17.03
N SER A 84 -6.93 16.46 16.25
CA SER A 84 -7.13 17.90 16.43
C SER A 84 -8.50 18.40 15.97
N GLU A 85 -9.27 17.59 15.22
CA GLU A 85 -10.57 17.96 14.64
C GLU A 85 -11.69 17.01 15.11
N PRO A 86 -11.95 16.88 16.44
CA PRO A 86 -12.89 15.89 16.98
C PRO A 86 -14.35 16.15 16.56
N ALA A 87 -14.69 17.36 16.12
CA ALA A 87 -16.00 17.67 15.55
C ALA A 87 -16.29 16.91 14.25
N VAL A 88 -15.25 16.53 13.50
CA VAL A 88 -15.34 15.77 12.25
C VAL A 88 -15.07 14.29 12.49
N PHE A 89 -14.00 13.96 13.22
CA PHE A 89 -13.49 12.58 13.32
C PHE A 89 -13.90 11.85 14.59
N GLY A 90 -14.48 12.56 15.56
CA GLY A 90 -14.77 12.03 16.89
C GLY A 90 -13.50 11.70 17.69
N PRO A 91 -13.60 10.82 18.70
CA PRO A 91 -12.44 10.42 19.50
C PRO A 91 -11.44 9.57 18.70
N VAL A 92 -10.27 10.13 18.40
CA VAL A 92 -9.18 9.45 17.68
C VAL A 92 -8.13 8.96 18.68
N ALA A 93 -7.57 7.77 18.44
CA ALA A 93 -6.57 7.17 19.32
C ALA A 93 -5.23 7.93 19.26
N SER A 94 -4.42 7.78 20.32
CA SER A 94 -3.05 8.31 20.35
C SER A 94 -2.08 7.43 19.56
N ASP A 95 -0.99 8.04 19.08
CA ASP A 95 0.03 7.39 18.24
C ASP A 95 0.62 6.12 18.87
N PRO A 96 0.93 6.08 20.19
CA PRO A 96 1.37 4.85 20.86
C PRO A 96 0.27 3.78 20.94
N THR A 97 -1.00 4.15 21.00
CA THR A 97 -2.12 3.19 20.99
C THR A 97 -2.26 2.55 19.62
N VAL A 98 -2.14 3.39 18.60
CA VAL A 98 -2.18 3.02 17.19
C VAL A 98 -1.03 2.06 16.84
N SER A 99 0.21 2.42 17.17
CA SER A 99 1.39 1.59 16.94
C SER A 99 1.26 0.20 17.62
N ARG A 100 0.79 0.15 18.87
CA ARG A 100 0.57 -1.14 19.58
C ARG A 100 -0.50 -2.00 18.91
N LEU A 101 -1.57 -1.40 18.38
CA LEU A 101 -2.58 -2.16 17.66
C LEU A 101 -1.99 -2.76 16.38
N ILE A 102 -1.27 -1.96 15.57
CA ILE A 102 -0.63 -2.45 14.35
C ILE A 102 0.36 -3.58 14.67
N GLY A 103 1.18 -3.43 15.71
CA GLY A 103 2.06 -4.51 16.18
C GLY A 103 1.27 -5.78 16.57
N THR A 104 0.17 -5.64 17.31
CA THR A 104 -0.68 -6.77 17.71
C THR A 104 -1.29 -7.49 16.49
N LEU A 105 -1.77 -6.73 15.50
CA LEU A 105 -2.33 -7.29 14.26
C LEU A 105 -1.25 -7.98 13.42
N ALA A 106 -0.06 -7.38 13.32
CA ALA A 106 1.08 -7.96 12.62
C ALA A 106 1.52 -9.30 13.24
N THR A 107 1.64 -9.38 14.56
CA THR A 107 1.96 -10.63 15.28
C THR A 107 0.85 -11.69 15.13
N SER A 108 -0.39 -11.28 14.82
CA SER A 108 -1.51 -12.21 14.58
C SER A 108 -1.47 -12.85 13.18
N GLY A 109 -0.58 -12.40 12.31
CA GLY A 109 -0.34 -12.94 10.97
C GLY A 109 -1.61 -13.06 10.13
N GLU A 110 -1.78 -14.20 9.46
CA GLU A 110 -2.88 -14.45 8.53
C GLU A 110 -4.27 -14.38 9.17
N LYS A 111 -4.42 -14.56 10.50
CA LYS A 111 -5.73 -14.50 11.16
C LYS A 111 -6.34 -13.09 11.04
N ALA A 112 -5.56 -12.07 11.40
CA ALA A 112 -5.99 -10.68 11.32
C ALA A 112 -6.19 -10.24 9.86
N LEU A 113 -5.25 -10.60 8.98
CA LEU A 113 -5.36 -10.27 7.55
C LEU A 113 -6.57 -10.93 6.90
N THR A 114 -6.87 -12.19 7.21
CA THR A 114 -8.06 -12.89 6.68
C THR A 114 -9.35 -12.22 7.14
N ALA A 115 -9.43 -11.83 8.42
CA ALA A 115 -10.58 -11.10 8.97
C ALA A 115 -10.80 -9.76 8.23
N ILE A 116 -9.74 -8.97 8.04
CA ILE A 116 -9.79 -7.69 7.32
C ILE A 116 -10.17 -7.90 5.85
N ARG A 117 -9.58 -8.89 5.18
CA ARG A 117 -9.89 -9.24 3.78
C ARG A 117 -11.35 -9.67 3.62
N ALA A 118 -11.91 -10.41 4.58
CA ALA A 118 -13.31 -10.80 4.56
C ALA A 118 -14.24 -9.59 4.65
N ALA A 119 -14.02 -8.69 5.61
CA ALA A 119 -14.79 -7.46 5.75
C ALA A 119 -14.68 -6.57 4.51
N ARG A 120 -13.47 -6.42 3.94
CA ARG A 120 -13.28 -5.66 2.69
C ARG A 120 -14.03 -6.27 1.51
N SER A 121 -14.05 -7.59 1.37
CA SER A 121 -14.80 -8.26 0.31
C SER A 121 -16.31 -8.09 0.46
N GLU A 122 -16.82 -8.15 1.69
CA GLU A 122 -18.23 -7.87 1.98
C GLU A 122 -18.61 -6.43 1.63
N VAL A 123 -17.85 -5.46 2.15
CA VAL A 123 -18.06 -4.03 1.89
C VAL A 123 -17.99 -3.72 0.40
N ARG A 124 -17.07 -4.35 -0.34
CA ARG A 124 -16.95 -4.18 -1.80
C ARG A 124 -18.22 -4.60 -2.54
N ASN A 125 -18.83 -5.72 -2.17
CA ASN A 125 -20.09 -6.13 -2.80
C ASN A 125 -21.15 -5.04 -2.63
N HIS A 126 -21.27 -4.50 -1.42
CA HIS A 126 -22.20 -3.40 -1.11
C HIS A 126 -21.84 -2.10 -1.85
N VAL A 127 -20.54 -1.77 -1.98
CA VAL A 127 -20.08 -0.61 -2.77
C VAL A 127 -20.49 -0.75 -4.24
N TRP A 128 -20.32 -1.93 -4.83
CA TRP A 128 -20.69 -2.16 -6.22
C TRP A 128 -22.21 -2.10 -6.43
N GLU A 129 -23.00 -2.59 -5.46
CA GLU A 129 -24.46 -2.42 -5.47
C GLU A 129 -24.87 -0.94 -5.40
N LEU A 130 -24.20 -0.13 -4.57
CA LEU A 130 -24.43 1.31 -4.49
C LEU A 130 -23.99 2.07 -5.75
N ALA A 131 -22.94 1.61 -6.42
CA ALA A 131 -22.42 2.23 -7.63
C ALA A 131 -23.33 1.98 -8.86
N GLY A 132 -24.13 0.92 -8.85
CA GLY A 132 -25.07 0.60 -9.93
C GLY A 132 -24.38 0.50 -11.28
N ASP A 133 -24.83 1.28 -12.26
CA ASP A 133 -24.24 1.28 -13.62
C ASP A 133 -22.80 1.80 -13.69
N GLN A 134 -22.30 2.44 -12.62
CA GLN A 134 -20.91 2.87 -12.48
C GLN A 134 -20.02 1.81 -11.82
N ALA A 135 -20.57 0.65 -11.44
CA ALA A 135 -19.78 -0.45 -10.91
C ALA A 135 -18.87 -1.05 -12.00
N PRO A 136 -17.69 -1.60 -11.63
CA PRO A 136 -16.75 -2.16 -12.60
C PRO A 136 -17.29 -3.42 -13.29
N ASP A 137 -18.35 -4.03 -12.73
CA ASP A 137 -19.01 -5.22 -13.26
C ASP A 137 -20.27 -4.93 -14.09
N SER A 138 -20.57 -3.66 -14.39
CA SER A 138 -21.78 -3.23 -15.10
C SER A 138 -21.91 -3.85 -16.50
N SER A 139 -20.80 -4.16 -17.16
CA SER A 139 -20.76 -4.87 -18.45
C SER A 139 -20.92 -6.40 -18.34
N GLY A 140 -21.12 -6.93 -17.13
CA GLY A 140 -21.20 -8.36 -16.83
C GLY A 140 -19.84 -9.07 -16.77
N GLN A 141 -18.73 -8.32 -16.86
CA GLN A 141 -17.37 -8.80 -16.69
C GLN A 141 -16.59 -7.92 -15.72
N VAL A 142 -15.59 -8.50 -15.05
CA VAL A 142 -14.63 -7.78 -14.19
C VAL A 142 -13.23 -7.98 -14.75
N ILE A 143 -12.48 -6.90 -14.88
CA ILE A 143 -11.08 -6.94 -15.28
C ILE A 143 -10.21 -6.72 -14.03
N VAL A 144 -9.23 -7.59 -13.83
CA VAL A 144 -8.24 -7.49 -12.74
C VAL A 144 -6.86 -7.40 -13.36
N ASP A 145 -6.16 -6.32 -13.06
CA ASP A 145 -4.78 -6.09 -13.43
C ASP A 145 -3.85 -6.57 -12.32
N LEU A 146 -2.86 -7.40 -12.66
CA LEU A 146 -1.77 -7.76 -11.77
C LEU A 146 -0.47 -7.12 -12.29
N ASP A 147 0.22 -6.41 -11.41
CA ASP A 147 1.48 -5.76 -11.77
C ASP A 147 2.44 -5.62 -10.58
N GLY A 148 3.73 -5.74 -10.88
CA GLY A 148 4.81 -5.60 -9.91
C GLY A 148 5.16 -4.12 -9.70
N VAL A 149 5.11 -3.63 -8.46
CA VAL A 149 5.43 -2.23 -8.15
C VAL A 149 6.70 -2.19 -7.30
N LEU A 150 7.59 -1.24 -7.58
CA LEU A 150 8.75 -0.98 -6.72
C LEU A 150 8.39 0.04 -5.64
N ILE A 151 8.61 -0.34 -4.38
CA ILE A 151 8.55 0.58 -3.24
C ILE A 151 9.99 0.86 -2.82
N VAL A 152 10.47 2.07 -3.11
CA VAL A 152 11.81 2.50 -2.70
C VAL A 152 11.81 2.73 -1.20
N ALA A 153 12.70 2.04 -0.50
CA ALA A 153 12.85 2.15 0.94
C ALA A 153 14.31 1.90 1.31
N HIS A 154 15.03 2.92 1.76
CA HIS A 154 16.38 2.79 2.29
C HIS A 154 16.32 2.37 3.76
N SER A 155 16.00 1.10 4.02
CA SER A 155 15.86 0.56 5.37
C SER A 155 16.43 -0.84 5.44
N ASP A 156 17.15 -1.17 6.53
CA ASP A 156 17.64 -2.54 6.82
C ASP A 156 16.54 -3.44 7.39
N LYS A 157 15.27 -3.06 7.22
CA LYS A 157 14.13 -3.88 7.61
C LYS A 157 14.04 -5.10 6.71
N GLN A 158 13.50 -6.18 7.27
CA GLN A 158 13.36 -7.46 6.59
C GLN A 158 12.76 -7.29 5.18
N ASP A 159 13.33 -8.02 4.22
CA ASP A 159 12.90 -8.07 2.81
C ASP A 159 13.12 -6.79 2.00
N ALA A 160 13.71 -5.73 2.57
CA ALA A 160 14.27 -4.66 1.78
C ALA A 160 15.56 -5.16 1.09
N ALA A 161 15.62 -5.07 -0.23
CA ALA A 161 16.72 -5.62 -1.02
C ALA A 161 16.96 -4.81 -2.29
N PRO A 162 18.14 -4.97 -2.95
CA PRO A 162 18.39 -4.40 -4.26
C PRO A 162 17.34 -4.90 -5.27
N THR A 163 16.82 -3.99 -6.09
CA THR A 163 15.80 -4.28 -7.09
C THR A 163 16.44 -4.41 -8.48
N TRP A 164 15.71 -5.02 -9.42
CA TRP A 164 16.17 -5.15 -10.80
C TRP A 164 16.35 -3.79 -11.51
N GLN A 165 15.62 -2.76 -11.09
CA GLN A 165 15.77 -1.38 -11.59
C GLN A 165 16.88 -0.61 -10.87
N THR A 166 17.81 -1.30 -10.22
CA THR A 166 18.95 -0.70 -9.51
C THR A 166 18.53 0.26 -8.37
N SER A 167 17.33 0.10 -7.83
CA SER A 167 16.89 0.77 -6.60
C SER A 167 17.01 -0.18 -5.40
N TYR A 168 16.58 0.26 -4.21
CA TYR A 168 16.60 -0.55 -3.00
C TYR A 168 15.26 -0.42 -2.26
N GLY A 169 14.67 -1.55 -1.85
CA GLY A 169 13.38 -1.57 -1.16
C GLY A 169 12.61 -2.86 -1.40
N HIS A 170 11.33 -2.77 -1.75
CA HIS A 170 10.44 -3.92 -1.91
C HIS A 170 9.86 -4.00 -3.34
N HIS A 171 9.44 -5.20 -3.74
CA HIS A 171 8.84 -5.46 -5.05
C HIS A 171 7.48 -6.18 -4.93
N PRO A 172 6.48 -5.61 -4.24
CA PRO A 172 5.17 -6.23 -4.12
C PRO A 172 4.51 -6.50 -5.47
N LEU A 173 3.70 -7.55 -5.52
CA LEU A 173 2.79 -7.82 -6.63
C LEU A 173 1.39 -7.34 -6.24
N MET A 174 0.89 -6.35 -6.97
CA MET A 174 -0.38 -5.68 -6.67
C MET A 174 -1.48 -6.20 -7.61
N GLY A 175 -2.72 -6.13 -7.14
CA GLY A 175 -3.90 -6.44 -7.95
C GLY A 175 -4.93 -5.34 -7.86
N PHE A 176 -5.41 -4.86 -9.01
CA PHE A 176 -6.41 -3.80 -9.13
C PHE A 176 -7.58 -4.24 -10.00
N VAL A 177 -8.81 -3.91 -9.59
CA VAL A 177 -9.97 -3.98 -10.50
C VAL A 177 -9.97 -2.72 -11.35
N ASP A 178 -10.08 -2.91 -12.67
CA ASP A 178 -10.19 -1.82 -13.63
C ASP A 178 -11.64 -1.29 -13.64
N HIS A 179 -11.78 0.03 -13.51
CA HIS A 179 -13.08 0.75 -13.59
C HIS A 179 -13.30 1.40 -14.96
N GLY A 180 -12.44 1.07 -15.94
CA GLY A 180 -12.52 1.59 -17.30
C GLY A 180 -12.03 3.03 -17.45
N PRO A 181 -12.24 3.63 -18.63
CA PRO A 181 -11.78 4.99 -18.90
C PRO A 181 -12.34 6.02 -17.92
N GLY A 182 -11.46 6.80 -17.29
CA GLY A 182 -11.85 7.81 -16.30
C GLY A 182 -12.10 7.27 -14.89
N GLY A 183 -12.12 5.95 -14.71
CA GLY A 183 -12.16 5.29 -13.42
C GLY A 183 -10.77 5.19 -12.80
N THR A 184 -10.70 5.25 -11.47
CA THR A 184 -9.50 4.89 -10.72
C THR A 184 -9.52 3.40 -10.41
N GLY A 185 -8.41 2.69 -10.61
CA GLY A 185 -8.32 1.27 -10.26
C GLY A 185 -8.61 1.02 -8.77
N GLU A 186 -9.25 -0.11 -8.46
CA GLU A 186 -9.62 -0.47 -7.09
C GLU A 186 -8.70 -1.59 -6.55
N PRO A 187 -7.91 -1.35 -5.48
CA PRO A 187 -6.95 -2.33 -4.98
C PRO A 187 -7.65 -3.54 -4.34
N VAL A 188 -7.38 -4.73 -4.89
CA VAL A 188 -7.91 -6.02 -4.44
C VAL A 188 -6.84 -6.99 -3.94
N ALA A 189 -5.57 -6.79 -4.28
CA ALA A 189 -4.49 -7.60 -3.73
C ALA A 189 -3.21 -6.78 -3.53
N ALA A 190 -2.45 -7.18 -2.51
CA ALA A 190 -1.08 -6.76 -2.28
C ALA A 190 -0.34 -7.97 -1.71
N LEU A 191 0.49 -8.60 -2.53
CA LEU A 191 1.40 -9.64 -2.10
C LEU A 191 2.75 -8.97 -1.83
N LEU A 192 3.11 -8.88 -0.54
CA LEU A 192 4.38 -8.30 -0.12
C LEU A 192 5.52 -9.26 -0.47
N ARG A 193 6.55 -8.74 -1.14
CA ARG A 193 7.70 -9.52 -1.62
C ARG A 193 8.98 -8.72 -1.45
N PRO A 194 10.13 -9.40 -1.30
CA PRO A 194 11.40 -8.72 -1.17
C PRO A 194 11.77 -7.93 -2.42
N GLY A 195 12.66 -6.94 -2.29
CA GLY A 195 13.10 -6.10 -3.43
C GLY A 195 13.72 -6.88 -4.60
N ASN A 196 14.37 -8.01 -4.29
CA ASN A 196 14.98 -8.91 -5.27
C ASN A 196 14.03 -10.01 -5.76
N ALA A 197 12.73 -9.93 -5.48
CA ALA A 197 11.75 -10.90 -5.97
C ALA A 197 11.68 -10.88 -7.51
N GLY A 198 11.62 -12.07 -8.10
CA GLY A 198 11.53 -12.25 -9.55
C GLY A 198 10.25 -11.65 -10.14
N SER A 199 10.39 -10.96 -11.27
CA SER A 199 9.25 -10.37 -11.98
C SER A 199 8.33 -11.41 -12.62
N ASN A 200 8.80 -12.64 -12.82
CA ASN A 200 8.07 -13.73 -13.49
C ASN A 200 7.88 -14.97 -12.60
N THR A 201 7.87 -14.82 -11.28
CA THR A 201 7.62 -15.96 -10.38
C THR A 201 6.16 -16.42 -10.51
N ALA A 202 5.91 -17.59 -11.10
CA ALA A 202 4.56 -18.09 -11.32
C ALA A 202 3.75 -18.27 -10.02
N ALA A 203 4.39 -18.80 -8.97
CA ALA A 203 3.77 -18.99 -7.67
C ALA A 203 3.26 -17.67 -7.04
N ASP A 204 3.99 -16.56 -7.26
CA ASP A 204 3.58 -15.23 -6.79
C ASP A 204 2.33 -14.76 -7.55
N HIS A 205 2.31 -14.91 -8.87
CA HIS A 205 1.16 -14.55 -9.70
C HIS A 205 -0.09 -15.36 -9.35
N ILE A 206 0.06 -16.67 -9.15
CA ILE A 206 -1.03 -17.54 -8.69
C ILE A 206 -1.54 -17.06 -7.33
N THR A 207 -0.64 -16.73 -6.39
CA THR A 207 -1.01 -16.25 -5.05
C THR A 207 -1.72 -14.91 -5.12
N ALA A 208 -1.20 -13.93 -5.87
CA ALA A 208 -1.82 -12.63 -6.07
C ALA A 208 -3.18 -12.75 -6.75
N ALA A 209 -3.32 -13.59 -7.78
CA ALA A 209 -4.59 -13.86 -8.44
C ALA A 209 -5.62 -14.47 -7.48
N ARG A 210 -5.22 -15.44 -6.64
CA ARG A 210 -6.10 -16.01 -5.60
C ARG A 210 -6.57 -14.96 -4.61
N LEU A 211 -5.66 -14.11 -4.13
CA LEU A 211 -5.99 -13.01 -3.21
C LEU A 211 -6.96 -12.01 -3.86
N ALA A 212 -6.70 -11.62 -5.10
CA ALA A 212 -7.55 -10.70 -5.85
C ALA A 212 -8.95 -11.28 -6.10
N LEU A 213 -9.05 -12.52 -6.57
CA LEU A 213 -10.33 -13.20 -6.79
C LEU A 213 -11.13 -13.35 -5.49
N ALA A 214 -10.46 -13.62 -4.37
CA ALA A 214 -11.12 -13.72 -3.07
C ALA A 214 -11.78 -12.41 -2.62
N GLN A 215 -11.35 -11.27 -3.15
CA GLN A 215 -11.92 -9.96 -2.88
C GLN A 215 -13.17 -9.64 -3.70
N LEU A 216 -13.39 -10.32 -4.84
CA LEU A 216 -14.53 -10.07 -5.74
C LEU A 216 -15.84 -10.69 -5.24
N PRO A 217 -17.01 -10.25 -5.74
CA PRO A 217 -18.26 -10.95 -5.58
C PRO A 217 -18.17 -12.42 -6.02
N LYS A 218 -18.86 -13.33 -5.32
CA LYS A 218 -18.78 -14.79 -5.54
C LYS A 218 -18.95 -15.20 -7.02
N LYS A 219 -19.85 -14.52 -7.75
CA LYS A 219 -20.15 -14.75 -9.17
C LYS A 219 -18.97 -14.52 -10.14
N TYR A 220 -17.92 -13.81 -9.69
CA TYR A 220 -16.72 -13.46 -10.47
C TYR A 220 -15.45 -14.17 -10.00
N ARG A 221 -15.51 -15.01 -8.96
CA ARG A 221 -14.30 -15.68 -8.45
C ARG A 221 -13.82 -16.82 -9.34
N ARG A 222 -14.68 -17.30 -10.24
CA ARG A 222 -14.43 -18.40 -11.17
C ARG A 222 -15.19 -18.17 -12.48
N GLY A 223 -14.72 -18.81 -13.55
CA GLY A 223 -15.38 -18.78 -14.85
C GLY A 223 -15.02 -17.57 -15.71
N ARG A 224 -15.64 -17.49 -16.89
CA ARG A 224 -15.23 -16.59 -17.98
C ARG A 224 -15.73 -15.15 -17.87
N ARG A 225 -16.23 -14.76 -16.68
CA ARG A 225 -16.67 -13.39 -16.37
C ARG A 225 -15.56 -12.52 -15.78
N THR A 226 -14.41 -13.12 -15.49
CA THR A 226 -13.26 -12.38 -14.98
C THR A 226 -12.10 -12.50 -15.95
N LEU A 227 -11.54 -11.35 -16.31
CA LEU A 227 -10.35 -11.23 -17.13
C LEU A 227 -9.18 -10.82 -16.23
N ILE A 228 -8.13 -11.63 -16.19
CA ILE A 228 -6.86 -11.27 -15.56
C ILE A 228 -5.95 -10.68 -16.64
N ARG A 229 -5.47 -9.44 -16.46
CA ARG A 229 -4.42 -8.87 -17.30
C ARG A 229 -3.14 -8.75 -16.50
N CYS A 230 -2.02 -9.01 -17.17
CA CYS A 230 -0.69 -8.80 -16.63
C CYS A 230 0.18 -8.17 -17.72
N ASP A 231 1.31 -7.60 -17.31
CA ASP A 231 2.42 -7.36 -18.23
C ASP A 231 3.15 -8.67 -18.58
N SER A 232 4.29 -8.58 -19.26
CA SER A 232 5.11 -9.76 -19.60
C SER A 232 5.62 -10.55 -18.38
N GLY A 233 5.62 -9.98 -17.18
CA GLY A 233 5.93 -10.71 -15.95
C GLY A 233 4.94 -11.84 -15.67
N GLY A 234 3.69 -11.68 -16.13
CA GLY A 234 2.66 -12.72 -16.04
C GLY A 234 2.77 -13.85 -17.08
N ASP A 235 3.64 -13.76 -18.08
CA ASP A 235 3.64 -14.69 -19.24
C ASP A 235 4.33 -16.04 -19.00
N THR A 236 4.29 -16.53 -17.77
CA THR A 236 4.81 -17.88 -17.47
C THR A 236 3.82 -18.97 -17.86
N HIS A 237 4.33 -20.06 -18.43
CA HIS A 237 3.52 -21.22 -18.80
C HIS A 237 2.70 -21.76 -17.63
N GLU A 238 3.28 -21.81 -16.43
CA GLU A 238 2.61 -22.31 -15.22
C GLU A 238 1.43 -21.42 -14.81
N PHE A 239 1.60 -20.09 -14.82
CA PHE A 239 0.50 -19.18 -14.47
C PHE A 239 -0.63 -19.21 -15.51
N VAL A 240 -0.27 -19.20 -16.80
CA VAL A 240 -1.26 -19.28 -17.89
C VAL A 240 -2.04 -20.60 -17.83
N ALA A 241 -1.34 -21.72 -17.59
CA ALA A 241 -2.00 -23.02 -17.39
C ALA A 241 -2.95 -23.00 -16.18
N TRP A 242 -2.54 -22.38 -15.07
CA TRP A 242 -3.39 -22.22 -13.89
C TRP A 242 -4.66 -21.41 -14.21
N LEU A 243 -4.55 -20.29 -14.92
CA LEU A 243 -5.71 -19.47 -15.33
C LEU A 243 -6.68 -20.25 -16.23
N ALA A 244 -6.15 -21.02 -17.18
CA ALA A 244 -6.95 -21.86 -18.08
C ALA A 244 -7.74 -22.93 -17.30
N GLN A 245 -7.11 -23.60 -16.33
CA GLN A 245 -7.77 -24.59 -15.47
C GLN A 245 -8.89 -23.98 -14.61
N HIS A 246 -8.79 -22.70 -14.25
CA HIS A 246 -9.79 -21.99 -13.44
C HIS A 246 -10.86 -21.29 -14.27
N LEU A 247 -10.87 -21.54 -15.60
CA LEU A 247 -11.79 -20.98 -16.59
C LEU A 247 -11.77 -19.44 -16.64
N LEU A 248 -10.67 -18.83 -16.23
CA LEU A 248 -10.49 -17.38 -16.25
C LEU A 248 -10.05 -16.93 -17.64
N ARG A 249 -10.51 -15.75 -18.07
CA ARG A 249 -9.94 -15.12 -19.25
C ARG A 249 -8.61 -14.50 -18.86
N HIS A 250 -7.66 -14.45 -19.79
CA HIS A 250 -6.40 -13.77 -19.58
C HIS A 250 -6.00 -12.97 -20.82
N GLN A 251 -5.30 -11.86 -20.61
CA GLN A 251 -4.71 -11.06 -21.67
C GLN A 251 -3.30 -10.67 -21.24
N HIS A 252 -2.36 -10.79 -22.19
CA HIS A 252 -0.99 -10.32 -22.06
C HIS A 252 -0.60 -9.49 -23.28
N PRO A 253 0.43 -8.64 -23.19
CA PRO A 253 0.91 -7.89 -24.34
C PRO A 253 1.37 -8.88 -25.41
N ARG A 254 0.77 -8.83 -26.62
CA ARG A 254 1.34 -9.59 -27.74
C ARG A 254 2.74 -9.04 -28.00
N PRO A 255 3.77 -9.88 -28.21
CA PRO A 255 5.06 -9.39 -28.63
C PRO A 255 4.86 -8.54 -29.88
N ALA A 256 5.32 -7.29 -29.84
CA ALA A 256 5.37 -6.45 -31.03
C ALA A 256 6.07 -7.27 -32.11
N ASP A 257 5.39 -7.43 -33.25
CA ASP A 257 5.87 -8.16 -34.41
C ASP A 257 7.28 -7.67 -34.71
N ARG A 258 8.30 -8.45 -34.31
CA ARG A 258 9.70 -8.10 -34.54
C ARG A 258 9.95 -8.30 -36.03
N ARG A 259 9.51 -7.33 -36.85
CA ARG A 259 10.05 -7.21 -38.20
C ARG A 259 11.56 -7.11 -38.04
N PRO A 260 12.35 -7.98 -38.71
CA PRO A 260 13.80 -7.86 -38.68
C PRO A 260 14.17 -6.43 -39.07
N ARG A 261 14.90 -5.74 -38.21
CA ARG A 261 15.47 -4.44 -38.55
C ARG A 261 16.35 -4.68 -39.77
N ALA A 262 16.03 -4.03 -40.89
CA ALA A 262 16.85 -4.10 -42.09
C ALA A 262 18.31 -3.74 -41.72
N PRO A 263 19.31 -4.48 -42.21
CA PRO A 263 20.70 -4.18 -41.91
C PRO A 263 21.03 -2.78 -42.42
N SER A 264 21.57 -1.92 -41.55
CA SER A 264 22.09 -0.61 -41.94
C SER A 264 23.15 -0.78 -43.04
N PRO A 265 23.18 0.07 -44.08
CA PRO A 265 24.18 -0.04 -45.13
C PRO A 265 25.58 0.20 -44.56
N ALA A 266 26.51 -0.68 -44.96
CA ALA A 266 27.90 -0.66 -44.56
C ALA A 266 28.57 0.69 -44.86
N ALA A 267 29.26 1.25 -43.87
CA ALA A 267 30.15 2.39 -44.08
C ALA A 267 31.36 1.93 -44.92
N GLY A 268 31.52 2.50 -46.11
CA GLY A 268 32.67 2.28 -46.98
C GLY A 268 33.98 2.88 -46.43
N PRO A 269 35.15 2.46 -46.94
CA PRO A 269 36.44 2.69 -46.30
C PRO A 269 37.11 4.00 -46.76
N ARG A 270 37.59 4.81 -45.81
CA ARG A 270 38.59 5.88 -45.98
C ARG A 270 39.28 6.06 -44.62
N GLY A 271 40.59 6.10 -44.39
CA GLY A 271 41.76 6.29 -45.25
C GLY A 271 42.71 7.28 -44.55
N GLY A 272 43.82 6.79 -43.96
CA GLY A 272 45.10 7.50 -43.71
C GLY A 272 45.19 8.62 -42.65
N PRO A 273 46.40 8.91 -42.06
CA PRO A 273 46.53 9.66 -40.80
C PRO A 273 47.21 11.05 -40.88
N ARG A 274 47.08 11.79 -39.76
CA ARG A 274 47.91 12.92 -39.18
C ARG A 274 47.35 14.35 -39.30
N PRO A 275 47.84 15.35 -38.52
CA PRO A 275 48.62 15.34 -37.26
C PRO A 275 47.96 16.17 -36.12
N GLY A 276 48.56 16.11 -34.92
CA GLY A 276 47.98 16.62 -33.67
C GLY A 276 47.97 18.14 -33.46
N ARG A 277 47.16 18.56 -32.48
CA ARG A 277 47.27 19.83 -31.76
C ARG A 277 46.84 19.63 -30.29
N THR A 278 47.83 19.82 -29.42
CA THR A 278 47.84 20.46 -28.09
C THR A 278 46.62 20.34 -27.17
N PHE A 279 46.91 19.82 -25.97
CA PHE A 279 46.14 19.92 -24.73
C PHE A 279 45.92 21.37 -24.31
N ASP A 280 44.68 21.73 -23.96
CA ASP A 280 44.36 22.70 -22.91
C ASP A 280 43.01 22.31 -22.24
N ARG A 281 42.93 22.55 -20.92
CA ARG A 281 41.92 22.04 -19.95
C ARG A 281 40.57 22.82 -19.99
N PRO A 282 39.53 22.45 -19.22
CA PRO A 282 38.16 22.31 -19.71
C PRO A 282 37.25 23.50 -19.36
N ALA A 283 36.34 23.85 -20.28
CA ALA A 283 35.23 24.75 -20.01
C ALA A 283 33.90 23.99 -20.03
N GLN A 284 33.24 24.04 -18.88
CA GLN A 284 31.84 23.77 -18.52
C GLN A 284 30.86 23.43 -19.66
N LEU A 285 30.29 22.22 -19.60
CA LEU A 285 29.07 21.82 -20.30
C LEU A 285 27.84 22.12 -19.42
N ALA A 286 26.90 22.86 -20.01
CA ALA A 286 25.58 23.15 -19.44
C ALA A 286 24.73 21.87 -19.28
N PRO A 287 23.87 21.78 -18.25
CA PRO A 287 23.08 20.58 -18.00
C PRO A 287 21.87 20.47 -18.94
N ALA A 288 21.65 19.26 -19.44
CA ALA A 288 20.42 18.85 -20.10
C ALA A 288 19.24 18.87 -19.11
N ARG A 289 18.09 19.35 -19.59
CA ARG A 289 16.84 19.50 -18.82
C ARG A 289 16.35 18.16 -18.27
N SER A 290 16.45 17.98 -16.95
CA SER A 290 15.65 17.01 -16.20
C SER A 290 14.29 17.62 -15.89
N GLN A 291 13.22 16.93 -16.26
CA GLN A 291 11.88 17.20 -15.71
C GLN A 291 11.84 16.60 -14.31
N THR A 292 11.81 17.46 -13.31
CA THR A 292 11.59 17.14 -11.90
C THR A 292 10.11 16.83 -11.65
N PRO A 293 9.75 15.71 -11.00
CA PRO A 293 8.52 15.63 -10.24
C PRO A 293 8.77 16.29 -8.87
N SER A 294 8.02 17.34 -8.56
CA SER A 294 7.96 17.94 -7.24
C SER A 294 7.26 16.98 -6.27
N ASN A 295 8.02 16.27 -5.43
CA ASN A 295 7.51 15.69 -4.19
C ASN A 295 8.48 16.04 -3.07
N GLY A 296 8.00 16.83 -2.11
CA GLY A 296 8.72 17.16 -0.89
C GLY A 296 8.93 15.89 -0.07
N SER A 297 10.17 15.41 -0.01
CA SER A 297 10.59 14.36 0.88
C SER A 297 10.69 14.93 2.30
N HIS A 298 9.71 14.64 3.15
CA HIS A 298 9.92 14.72 4.59
C HIS A 298 10.53 13.40 5.06
N SER A 299 11.77 13.48 5.54
CA SER A 299 12.48 12.34 6.09
C SER A 299 11.88 11.94 7.43
N CYS A 300 11.45 10.69 7.52
CA CYS A 300 11.09 10.06 8.78
C CYS A 300 12.36 9.95 9.65
N ARG A 301 12.52 10.81 10.66
CA ARG A 301 13.55 10.63 11.69
C ARG A 301 13.13 9.48 12.59
N THR A 302 13.88 8.38 12.56
CA THR A 302 13.86 7.38 13.63
C THR A 302 14.55 7.95 14.88
N PRO A 303 14.08 7.64 16.10
CA PRO A 303 14.86 7.93 17.30
C PRO A 303 16.15 7.10 17.27
N ASP A 304 17.30 7.75 17.40
CA ASP A 304 18.59 7.10 17.61
C ASP A 304 18.54 6.25 18.91
N ASP A 305 18.67 4.94 18.77
CA ASP A 305 19.08 4.06 19.86
C ASP A 305 20.59 4.24 20.07
N GLN A 306 20.99 5.15 20.95
CA GLN A 306 22.34 5.15 21.51
C GLN A 306 22.37 4.25 22.76
N PRO A 307 23.25 3.23 22.81
CA PRO A 307 23.47 2.49 24.05
C PRO A 307 24.28 3.37 25.02
N THR A 308 23.64 3.84 26.09
CA THR A 308 24.31 4.53 27.18
C THR A 308 25.18 3.54 27.94
N ARG A 309 26.50 3.55 27.69
CA ARG A 309 27.48 2.90 28.57
C ARG A 309 27.53 3.67 29.89
N LEU A 310 26.98 3.08 30.96
CA LEU A 310 27.24 3.51 32.33
C LEU A 310 28.68 3.15 32.71
N PRO A 311 29.46 4.04 33.37
CA PRO A 311 30.76 3.69 33.89
C PRO A 311 30.61 2.80 35.12
N LEU A 312 31.40 1.73 35.16
CA LEU A 312 31.59 0.84 36.29
C LEU A 312 32.04 1.66 37.52
N ARG A 313 31.26 1.60 38.60
CA ARG A 313 31.72 1.99 39.93
C ARG A 313 32.48 0.80 40.51
N GLU A 314 33.72 1.06 40.94
CA GLU A 314 34.47 0.20 41.85
C GLU A 314 33.70 0.05 43.16
N GLU A 315 33.41 -1.19 43.57
CA GLU A 315 32.93 -1.49 44.91
C GLU A 315 34.10 -1.88 45.81
N ASP A 316 34.23 -1.14 46.91
CA ASP A 316 35.14 -1.37 48.02
C ASP A 316 34.58 -2.50 48.93
N PRO A 317 35.33 -3.57 49.23
CA PRO A 317 34.77 -4.77 49.85
C PRO A 317 34.89 -4.71 51.36
N GLN A 318 33.86 -4.26 52.07
CA GLN A 318 33.72 -4.52 53.52
C GLN A 318 32.28 -4.30 54.02
N MET A 319 31.46 -5.35 54.05
CA MET A 319 30.58 -5.72 55.17
C MET A 319 29.63 -6.86 54.74
N ALA A 320 30.09 -8.09 54.90
CA ALA A 320 29.22 -9.24 55.10
C ALA A 320 29.48 -9.76 56.50
N ARG A 321 28.52 -9.56 57.43
CA ARG A 321 28.28 -10.44 58.59
C ARG A 321 27.04 -9.99 59.37
N ARG A 322 26.24 -11.01 59.73
CA ARG A 322 25.11 -11.07 60.70
C ARG A 322 23.71 -10.99 60.07
N THR A 323 23.08 -12.12 59.73
CA THR A 323 22.38 -13.12 60.56
C THR A 323 21.04 -12.65 61.14
N SER A 324 19.98 -13.30 60.64
CA SER A 324 18.79 -13.79 61.36
C SER A 324 18.07 -12.88 62.37
N ARG A 325 16.86 -12.43 62.01
CA ARG A 325 15.58 -12.84 62.61
C ARG A 325 14.41 -12.33 61.79
#